data_AF-A0A940HZ69-F1
#
_entry.id   AF-A0A940HZ69-F1
#
_cell.length_a   1.000
_cell.length_b   1.000
_cell.length_c   1.000
_cell.angle_alpha   90.00
_cell.angle_beta   90.00
_cell.angle_gamma   90.00
#
_symmetry.space_group_name_H-M   'P 1'
#
loop_
_entity.id
_entity.type
_entity.pdbx_description
1 polymer ?
#
loop_
_entity_poly.entity_id
_entity_poly.type
_entity_poly.pdbx_seq_one_letter_code
_entity_poly.pdbx_strand_id
1 'polypeptide(L)'
;MIKVIKKIRNELIFRLSRWTFHGVKPSWVDDGLITSHHFGGKNDLEFQLTLKENRRILNHSLYNEWRLFTVVLIVKMILDNKIKKKLPFNYVECGGGIGITLLTLTNYFKKMDKYREIFMSSDFLIMDTFEGVDLNYVPKNLKSHDYKTTSYGGVDYEIFKKRFDFLKNINLIKGSIPIP
;
A
#
# COMPACT_ATOMS: atom_id res chain seq x y z
N MET A 1 33.26 -27.26 1.04
CA MET A 1 32.06 -27.22 1.91
C MET A 1 31.18 -25.98 1.67
N ILE A 2 31.71 -24.76 1.77
CA ILE A 2 30.94 -23.50 1.59
C ILE A 2 30.28 -23.37 0.20
N LYS A 3 30.98 -23.75 -0.87
CA LYS A 3 30.42 -23.76 -2.25
C LYS A 3 29.23 -24.72 -2.40
N VAL A 4 29.26 -25.85 -1.70
CA VAL A 4 28.20 -26.87 -1.74
C VAL A 4 26.95 -26.36 -1.01
N ILE A 5 27.13 -25.78 0.17
CA ILE A 5 26.04 -25.17 0.95
C ILE A 5 25.39 -24.02 0.16
N LYS A 6 26.18 -23.16 -0.49
CA LYS A 6 25.67 -22.06 -1.33
C LYS A 6 24.87 -22.57 -2.52
N LYS A 7 25.32 -23.67 -3.15
CA LYS A 7 24.61 -24.34 -4.26
C LYS A 7 23.27 -24.93 -3.80
N ILE A 8 23.25 -25.62 -2.67
CA ILE A 8 22.04 -26.20 -2.08
C ILE A 8 21.03 -25.11 -1.71
N ARG A 9 21.48 -24.02 -1.07
CA ARG A 9 20.62 -22.88 -0.71
C ARG A 9 19.94 -22.26 -1.93
N ASN A 10 20.72 -22.02 -2.99
CA ASN A 10 20.19 -21.41 -4.21
C ASN A 10 19.20 -22.34 -4.93
N GLU A 11 19.45 -23.65 -4.93
CA GLU A 11 18.54 -24.67 -5.47
C GLU A 11 17.23 -24.74 -4.69
N LEU A 12 17.28 -24.63 -3.36
CA LEU A 12 16.10 -24.60 -2.49
C LEU A 12 15.24 -23.36 -2.74
N ILE A 13 15.86 -22.18 -2.82
CA ILE A 13 15.18 -20.93 -3.16
C ILE A 13 14.55 -21.06 -4.56
N PHE A 14 15.30 -21.57 -5.54
CA PHE A 14 14.79 -21.77 -6.89
C PHE A 14 13.58 -22.71 -6.93
N ARG A 15 13.62 -23.84 -6.20
CA ARG A 15 12.50 -24.79 -6.16
C ARG A 15 11.27 -24.22 -5.46
N LEU A 16 11.45 -23.49 -4.37
CA LEU A 16 10.36 -22.78 -3.69
C LEU A 16 9.74 -21.73 -4.61
N SER A 17 10.56 -20.88 -5.23
CA SER A 17 10.11 -19.92 -6.23
C SER A 17 9.43 -20.60 -7.42
N ARG A 18 9.93 -21.74 -7.89
CA ARG A 18 9.35 -22.50 -9.01
C ARG A 18 7.95 -23.02 -8.68
N TRP A 19 7.73 -23.42 -7.44
CA TRP A 19 6.43 -23.91 -6.95
C TRP A 19 5.43 -22.77 -6.77
N THR A 20 5.90 -21.61 -6.28
CA THR A 20 5.10 -20.39 -6.12
C THR A 20 4.82 -19.66 -7.44
N PHE A 21 5.72 -19.75 -8.42
CA PHE A 21 5.67 -18.98 -9.68
C PHE A 21 5.66 -19.87 -10.95
N HIS A 22 5.22 -21.13 -10.82
CA HIS A 22 4.97 -22.07 -11.94
C HIS A 22 6.11 -22.20 -12.98
N GLY A 23 7.35 -22.44 -12.56
CA GLY A 23 8.39 -22.82 -13.53
C GLY A 23 9.19 -21.69 -14.16
N VAL A 24 8.79 -20.43 -13.98
CA VAL A 24 9.47 -19.27 -14.59
C VAL A 24 10.31 -18.57 -13.52
N LYS A 25 11.65 -18.51 -13.68
CA LYS A 25 12.47 -17.61 -12.84
C LYS A 25 12.04 -16.20 -13.20
N PRO A 26 11.42 -15.44 -12.29
CA PRO A 26 10.93 -14.14 -12.66
C PRO A 26 12.11 -13.19 -12.87
N SER A 27 12.13 -12.49 -13.99
CA SER A 27 13.22 -11.56 -14.36
C SER A 27 13.43 -10.42 -13.37
N TRP A 28 12.47 -10.22 -12.47
CA TRP A 28 12.44 -9.15 -11.45
C TRP A 28 13.09 -9.53 -10.10
N VAL A 29 13.55 -10.77 -9.93
CA VAL A 29 14.22 -11.20 -8.69
C VAL A 29 15.58 -10.49 -8.49
N ASP A 30 16.18 -10.02 -9.59
CA ASP A 30 17.48 -9.33 -9.58
C ASP A 30 17.34 -7.78 -9.54
N ASP A 31 16.11 -7.24 -9.50
CA ASP A 31 15.86 -5.79 -9.49
C ASP A 31 15.11 -5.39 -8.21
N GLY A 32 15.89 -5.03 -7.19
CA GLY A 32 15.51 -5.04 -5.78
C GLY A 32 14.42 -4.07 -5.33
N LEU A 33 13.62 -3.43 -6.20
CA LEU A 33 12.49 -2.57 -5.82
C LEU A 33 11.59 -2.11 -6.98
N ILE A 34 11.84 -2.53 -8.23
CA ILE A 34 11.11 -2.05 -9.42
C ILE A 34 10.98 -3.24 -10.39
N THR A 35 9.88 -3.32 -11.14
CA THR A 35 9.64 -4.23 -12.29
C THR A 35 8.77 -5.48 -12.07
N SER A 36 7.52 -5.26 -11.67
CA SER A 36 6.45 -5.44 -12.66
C SER A 36 5.43 -4.33 -12.48
N HIS A 37 5.42 -3.34 -13.36
CA HIS A 37 4.51 -2.20 -13.25
C HIS A 37 3.03 -2.62 -13.36
N HIS A 38 2.77 -3.89 -13.72
CA HIS A 38 1.46 -4.48 -13.95
C HIS A 38 1.36 -5.90 -13.35
N PHE A 39 1.72 -6.08 -12.07
CA PHE A 39 1.52 -7.36 -11.37
C PHE A 39 0.04 -7.74 -11.34
N GLY A 40 -0.52 -8.35 -12.40
CA GLY A 40 -1.92 -8.75 -12.51
C GLY A 40 -2.96 -7.61 -12.55
N GLY A 41 -2.65 -6.42 -12.01
CA GLY A 41 -3.58 -5.30 -11.90
C GLY A 41 -4.14 -4.84 -13.24
N LYS A 42 -3.38 -4.92 -14.33
CA LYS A 42 -3.87 -4.61 -15.69
C LYS A 42 -5.02 -5.52 -16.14
N ASN A 43 -5.10 -6.73 -15.61
CA ASN A 43 -6.12 -7.72 -15.95
C ASN A 43 -7.32 -7.69 -14.99
N ASP A 44 -7.23 -6.96 -13.86
CA ASP A 44 -8.35 -6.73 -12.96
C ASP A 44 -9.10 -5.47 -13.41
N LEU A 45 -10.20 -5.67 -14.12
CA LEU A 45 -11.02 -4.57 -14.67
C LEU A 45 -11.50 -3.62 -13.57
N GLU A 46 -11.93 -4.14 -12.42
CA GLU A 46 -12.46 -3.31 -11.33
C GLU A 46 -11.36 -2.44 -10.73
N PHE A 47 -10.15 -3.00 -10.57
CA PHE A 47 -9.00 -2.27 -10.11
C PHE A 47 -8.59 -1.17 -11.10
N GLN A 48 -8.57 -1.45 -12.40
CA GLN A 48 -8.24 -0.44 -13.42
C GLN A 48 -9.26 0.71 -13.46
N LEU A 49 -10.55 0.39 -13.38
CA LEU A 49 -11.61 1.40 -13.32
C LEU A 49 -11.47 2.27 -12.08
N THR A 50 -11.25 1.64 -10.93
CA THR A 50 -11.01 2.32 -9.64
C THR A 50 -9.76 3.20 -9.70
N LEU A 51 -8.65 2.70 -10.24
CA LEU A 51 -7.41 3.46 -10.34
C LEU A 51 -7.57 4.68 -11.25
N LYS A 52 -8.26 4.53 -12.39
CA LYS A 52 -8.54 5.63 -13.32
C LYS A 52 -9.40 6.72 -12.65
N GLU A 53 -10.45 6.30 -11.93
CA GLU A 53 -11.31 7.20 -11.16
C GLU A 53 -10.51 7.97 -10.11
N ASN A 54 -9.66 7.28 -9.33
CA ASN A 54 -8.87 7.87 -8.27
C ASN A 54 -7.82 8.85 -8.79
N ARG A 55 -7.13 8.52 -9.89
CA ARG A 55 -6.17 9.42 -10.53
C ARG A 55 -6.84 10.72 -11.00
N ARG A 56 -8.09 10.64 -11.46
CA ARG A 56 -8.89 11.82 -11.82
C ARG A 56 -9.25 12.65 -10.58
N ILE A 57 -9.71 12.01 -9.50
CA ILE A 57 -10.07 12.70 -8.24
C ILE A 57 -8.86 13.43 -7.64
N LEU A 58 -7.69 12.79 -7.65
CA LEU A 58 -6.49 13.33 -7.02
C LEU A 58 -5.63 14.18 -7.97
N ASN A 59 -5.99 14.27 -9.25
CA ASN A 59 -5.18 14.89 -10.31
C ASN A 59 -3.70 14.45 -10.26
N HIS A 60 -3.46 13.14 -10.10
CA HIS A 60 -2.12 12.62 -9.83
C HIS A 60 -1.92 11.22 -10.41
N SER A 61 -0.74 10.94 -10.96
CA SER A 61 -0.43 9.67 -11.66
C SER A 61 0.74 8.88 -11.07
N LEU A 62 1.56 9.46 -10.19
CA LEU A 62 2.89 8.90 -9.82
C LEU A 62 2.87 7.62 -8.98
N TYR A 63 1.72 7.18 -8.46
CA TYR A 63 1.70 5.96 -7.66
C TYR A 63 1.82 4.71 -8.52
N ASN A 64 2.80 3.88 -8.14
CA ASN A 64 3.08 2.60 -8.77
C ASN A 64 1.87 1.67 -8.64
N GLU A 65 1.26 1.36 -9.79
CA GLU A 65 0.06 0.53 -9.93
C GLU A 65 0.20 -0.80 -9.17
N TRP A 66 1.34 -1.46 -9.29
CA TRP A 66 1.61 -2.74 -8.64
C TRP A 66 1.55 -2.67 -7.11
N ARG A 67 1.99 -1.55 -6.49
CA ARG A 67 1.92 -1.36 -5.03
C ARG A 67 0.48 -1.25 -4.58
N LEU A 68 -0.31 -0.46 -5.30
CA LEU A 68 -1.73 -0.29 -5.02
C LEU A 68 -2.48 -1.62 -5.20
N PHE A 69 -2.20 -2.36 -6.27
CA PHE A 69 -2.83 -3.65 -6.50
C PHE A 69 -2.43 -4.69 -5.46
N THR A 70 -1.15 -4.73 -5.06
CA THR A 70 -0.67 -5.63 -4.01
C THR A 70 -1.40 -5.36 -2.69
N VAL A 71 -1.58 -4.10 -2.33
CA VAL A 71 -2.33 -3.71 -1.12
C VAL A 71 -3.79 -4.13 -1.22
N VAL A 72 -4.44 -3.98 -2.38
CA VAL A 72 -5.81 -4.50 -2.62
C VAL A 72 -5.88 -6.01 -2.42
N LEU A 73 -4.93 -6.78 -2.98
CA LEU A 73 -4.90 -8.24 -2.81
C LEU A 73 -4.70 -8.66 -1.35
N ILE A 74 -3.78 -8.02 -0.63
CA ILE A 74 -3.54 -8.31 0.79
C ILE A 74 -4.80 -8.02 1.61
N VAL A 75 -5.41 -6.85 1.42
CA VAL A 75 -6.63 -6.48 2.17
C VAL A 75 -7.77 -7.43 1.80
N LYS A 76 -7.93 -7.80 0.53
CA LYS A 76 -8.92 -8.80 0.10
C LYS A 76 -8.74 -10.14 0.83
N MET A 77 -7.51 -10.65 0.90
CA MET A 77 -7.20 -11.89 1.62
C MET A 77 -7.49 -11.78 3.13
N ILE A 78 -7.22 -10.63 3.73
CA ILE A 78 -7.55 -10.38 5.14
C ILE A 78 -9.07 -10.34 5.33
N LEU A 79 -9.79 -9.59 4.49
CA LEU A 79 -11.25 -9.49 4.53
C LEU A 79 -11.91 -10.86 4.35
N ASP A 80 -11.44 -11.69 3.42
CA ASP A 80 -11.90 -13.07 3.25
C ASP A 80 -11.80 -13.88 4.55
N ASN A 81 -10.66 -13.78 5.23
CA ASN A 81 -10.44 -14.43 6.51
C ASN A 81 -11.32 -13.86 7.63
N LYS A 82 -11.49 -12.54 7.67
CA LYS A 82 -12.33 -11.84 8.67
C LYS A 82 -13.80 -12.19 8.51
N ILE A 83 -14.31 -12.21 7.28
CA ILE A 83 -15.67 -12.63 6.94
C ILE A 83 -15.88 -14.09 7.36
N LYS A 84 -14.99 -15.00 6.96
CA LYS A 84 -15.09 -16.43 7.31
C LYS A 84 -15.13 -16.65 8.83
N LYS A 85 -14.36 -15.87 9.59
CA LYS A 85 -14.26 -15.97 11.05
C LYS A 85 -15.27 -15.07 11.80
N LYS A 86 -16.08 -14.28 11.09
CA LYS A 86 -16.99 -13.27 11.68
C LYS A 86 -16.27 -12.30 12.63
N LEU A 87 -15.08 -11.83 12.23
CA LEU A 87 -14.26 -10.90 13.01
C LEU A 87 -14.27 -9.50 12.39
N PRO A 88 -14.11 -8.44 13.21
CA PRO A 88 -13.99 -7.08 12.68
C PRO A 88 -12.67 -6.89 11.90
N PHE A 89 -12.72 -5.94 10.97
CA PHE A 89 -11.57 -5.43 10.23
C PHE A 89 -11.31 -3.99 10.68
N ASN A 90 -10.03 -3.65 10.89
CA ASN A 90 -9.56 -2.30 11.17
C ASN A 90 -8.36 -2.03 10.25
N TYR A 91 -8.22 -0.79 9.82
CA TYR A 91 -7.16 -0.38 8.89
C TYR A 91 -6.26 0.67 9.54
N VAL A 92 -4.95 0.47 9.43
CA VAL A 92 -3.94 1.44 9.88
C VAL A 92 -2.99 1.73 8.73
N GLU A 93 -2.75 3.00 8.44
CA GLU A 93 -1.79 3.46 7.45
C GLU A 93 -0.85 4.50 8.05
N CYS A 94 0.45 4.27 7.91
CA CYS A 94 1.51 5.19 8.30
C CYS A 94 2.11 5.81 7.04
N GLY A 95 1.97 7.13 6.90
CA GLY A 95 2.27 7.86 5.67
C GLY A 95 1.10 7.84 4.69
N GLY A 96 0.05 8.58 5.00
CA GLY A 96 -1.13 8.74 4.14
C GLY A 96 -0.85 9.53 2.86
N GLY A 97 0.09 10.49 2.87
CA GLY A 97 0.42 11.32 1.71
C GLY A 97 -0.84 11.97 1.09
N ILE A 98 -1.07 11.75 -0.21
CA ILE A 98 -2.30 12.22 -0.89
C ILE A 98 -3.53 11.31 -0.66
N GLY A 99 -3.39 10.21 0.08
CA GLY A 99 -4.48 9.26 0.39
C GLY A 99 -4.85 8.30 -0.73
N ILE A 100 -4.02 8.16 -1.77
CA ILE A 100 -4.33 7.27 -2.91
C ILE A 100 -4.52 5.80 -2.49
N THR A 101 -3.79 5.32 -1.49
CA THR A 101 -3.89 3.94 -1.00
C THR A 101 -5.27 3.70 -0.39
N LEU A 102 -5.64 4.49 0.62
CA LEU A 102 -6.95 4.45 1.25
C LEU A 102 -8.08 4.67 0.23
N LEU A 103 -7.95 5.66 -0.65
CA LEU A 103 -8.96 5.92 -1.68
C LEU A 103 -9.13 4.74 -2.65
N THR A 104 -8.05 4.03 -2.97
CA THR A 104 -8.09 2.81 -3.81
C THR A 104 -8.80 1.68 -3.11
N LEU A 105 -8.46 1.41 -1.85
CA LEU A 105 -9.14 0.37 -1.08
C LEU A 105 -10.63 0.67 -0.93
N THR A 106 -10.96 1.90 -0.55
CA THR A 106 -12.35 2.33 -0.35
C THR A 106 -13.16 2.26 -1.65
N ASN A 107 -12.65 2.80 -2.75
CA ASN A 107 -13.38 2.80 -4.01
C ASN A 107 -13.46 1.41 -4.67
N TYR A 108 -12.51 0.53 -4.42
CA TYR A 108 -12.55 -0.87 -4.86
C TYR A 108 -13.56 -1.68 -4.04
N PHE A 109 -13.44 -1.69 -2.71
CA PHE A 109 -14.29 -2.53 -1.85
C PHE A 109 -15.72 -2.01 -1.71
N LYS A 110 -15.97 -0.69 -1.85
CA LYS A 110 -17.34 -0.17 -1.87
C LYS A 110 -18.17 -0.76 -3.02
N LYS A 111 -17.56 -1.17 -4.13
CA LYS A 111 -18.26 -1.71 -5.30
C LYS A 111 -18.55 -3.20 -5.18
N MET A 112 -17.92 -3.90 -4.24
CA MET A 112 -18.04 -5.36 -4.09
C MET A 112 -18.93 -5.71 -2.90
N ASP A 113 -20.16 -6.20 -3.15
CA ASP A 113 -21.15 -6.48 -2.09
C ASP A 113 -20.60 -7.36 -0.96
N LYS A 114 -19.80 -8.38 -1.31
CA LYS A 114 -19.13 -9.27 -0.35
C LYS A 114 -18.30 -8.53 0.71
N TYR A 115 -17.65 -7.44 0.34
CA TYR A 115 -16.69 -6.72 1.19
C TYR A 115 -17.22 -5.37 1.68
N ARG A 116 -18.23 -4.81 1.00
CA ARG A 116 -18.74 -3.46 1.23
C ARG A 116 -19.08 -3.23 2.70
N GLU A 117 -19.91 -4.07 3.29
CA GLU A 117 -20.41 -3.86 4.66
C GLU A 117 -19.28 -3.86 5.68
N ILE A 118 -18.45 -4.91 5.69
CA ILE A 118 -17.34 -5.02 6.65
C ILE A 118 -16.33 -3.89 6.47
N PHE A 119 -15.95 -3.55 5.23
CA PHE A 119 -14.94 -2.50 4.99
C PHE A 119 -15.47 -1.12 5.34
N MET A 120 -16.70 -0.76 4.94
CA MET A 120 -17.26 0.58 5.18
C MET A 120 -17.65 0.84 6.65
N SER A 121 -17.79 -0.22 7.45
CA SER A 121 -18.05 -0.12 8.90
C SER A 121 -16.79 -0.21 9.76
N SER A 122 -15.61 -0.37 9.15
CA SER A 122 -14.33 -0.53 9.84
C SER A 122 -13.81 0.76 10.46
N ASP A 123 -12.95 0.63 11.46
CA ASP A 123 -12.17 1.75 11.98
C ASP A 123 -10.93 2.00 11.10
N PHE A 124 -10.68 3.26 10.76
CA PHE A 124 -9.53 3.69 9.99
C PHE A 124 -8.65 4.59 10.83
N LEU A 125 -7.36 4.29 10.91
CA LEU A 125 -6.37 5.12 11.58
C LEU A 125 -5.27 5.52 10.59
N ILE A 126 -5.17 6.81 10.29
CA ILE A 126 -4.12 7.34 9.41
C ILE A 126 -3.16 8.18 10.24
N MET A 127 -1.89 7.81 10.20
CA MET A 127 -0.80 8.52 10.86
C MET A 127 0.06 9.19 9.80
N ASP A 128 0.12 10.51 9.79
CA ASP A 128 0.99 11.27 8.89
C ASP A 128 1.41 12.58 9.56
N THR A 129 2.55 13.12 9.14
CA THR A 129 2.94 14.49 9.46
C THR A 129 1.97 15.52 8.86
N PHE A 130 1.41 15.22 7.68
CA PHE A 130 0.71 16.15 6.79
C PHE A 130 1.54 17.39 6.41
N GLU A 131 2.85 17.33 6.65
CA GLU A 131 3.80 18.44 6.49
C GLU A 131 5.03 18.02 5.68
N GLY A 132 5.20 16.72 5.40
CA GLY A 132 6.39 16.18 4.76
C GLY A 132 7.33 15.55 5.79
N VAL A 133 8.54 15.21 5.37
CA VAL A 133 9.50 14.53 6.24
C VAL A 133 9.95 15.46 7.37
N ASP A 134 9.76 15.00 8.60
CA ASP A 134 10.26 15.66 9.81
C ASP A 134 11.75 15.36 10.01
N LEU A 135 12.59 16.37 9.72
CA LEU A 135 14.05 16.25 9.77
C LEU A 135 14.61 16.08 11.20
N ASN A 136 13.79 16.26 12.24
CA ASN A 136 14.22 16.02 13.62
C ASN A 136 14.45 14.52 13.87
N TYR A 137 13.71 13.66 13.16
CA TYR A 137 13.81 12.20 13.28
C TYR A 137 14.70 11.56 12.19
N VAL A 138 15.27 12.36 11.29
CA VAL A 138 16.22 11.87 10.28
C VAL A 138 17.63 11.76 10.89
N PRO A 139 18.26 10.56 10.87
CA PRO A 139 19.63 10.37 11.34
C PRO A 139 20.62 11.32 10.66
N LYS A 140 21.61 11.84 11.40
CA LYS A 140 22.58 12.83 10.89
C LYS A 140 23.27 12.40 9.59
N ASN A 141 23.59 11.11 9.46
CA ASN A 141 24.23 10.53 8.28
C ASN A 141 23.32 10.46 7.04
N LEU A 142 22.01 10.69 7.20
CA LEU A 142 21.05 10.69 6.11
C LEU A 142 20.54 12.10 5.77
N LYS A 143 20.82 13.13 6.60
CA LYS A 143 20.36 14.51 6.38
C LYS A 143 20.84 15.17 5.08
N SER A 144 21.84 14.60 4.41
CA SER A 144 22.31 15.06 3.11
C SER A 144 21.39 14.68 1.94
N HIS A 145 20.36 13.84 2.17
CA HIS A 145 19.39 13.50 1.12
C HIS A 145 18.38 14.64 0.93
N ASP A 146 17.90 14.78 -0.31
CA ASP A 146 16.84 15.73 -0.64
C ASP A 146 15.48 15.20 -0.17
N TYR A 147 15.09 15.60 1.04
CA TYR A 147 13.80 15.24 1.63
C TYR A 147 12.74 16.27 1.28
N LYS A 148 11.55 15.78 0.91
CA LYS A 148 10.37 16.65 0.80
C LYS A 148 9.87 17.02 2.19
N THR A 149 10.16 18.24 2.63
CA THR A 149 9.70 18.83 3.90
C THR A 149 8.42 19.65 3.75
N THR A 150 7.68 19.41 2.67
CA THR A 150 6.37 19.99 2.43
C THR A 150 5.35 18.87 2.24
N SER A 151 4.08 19.19 2.48
CA SER A 151 3.00 18.22 2.34
C SER A 151 2.95 17.67 0.91
N TYR A 152 2.84 16.34 0.81
CA TYR A 152 2.89 15.69 -0.50
C TYR A 152 1.67 16.11 -1.33
N GLY A 153 1.92 16.71 -2.50
CA GLY A 153 0.84 17.21 -3.38
C GLY A 153 0.02 18.35 -2.78
N GLY A 154 0.53 19.06 -1.76
CA GLY A 154 -0.19 20.14 -1.08
C GLY A 154 -1.34 19.67 -0.19
N VAL A 155 -1.37 18.37 0.17
CA VAL A 155 -2.44 17.79 0.99
C VAL A 155 -2.04 17.89 2.46
N ASP A 156 -2.55 18.92 3.13
CA ASP A 156 -2.46 19.05 4.58
C ASP A 156 -3.54 18.22 5.30
N TYR A 157 -3.53 18.30 6.64
CA TYR A 157 -4.47 17.57 7.50
C TYR A 157 -5.94 17.87 7.17
N GLU A 158 -6.29 19.14 6.93
CA GLU A 158 -7.69 19.55 6.69
C GLU A 158 -8.17 19.09 5.32
N ILE A 159 -7.31 19.21 4.30
CA ILE A 159 -7.60 18.68 2.96
C ILE A 159 -7.77 17.16 3.00
N PHE A 160 -6.91 16.46 3.73
CA PHE A 160 -7.01 15.01 3.88
C PHE A 160 -8.30 14.62 4.61
N LYS A 161 -8.59 15.27 5.74
CA LYS A 161 -9.81 15.03 6.53
C LYS A 161 -11.07 15.23 5.69
N LYS A 162 -11.16 16.35 4.98
CA LYS A 162 -12.30 16.64 4.08
C LYS A 162 -12.43 15.61 2.96
N ARG A 163 -11.32 15.09 2.44
CA ARG A 163 -11.33 14.08 1.36
C ARG A 163 -11.96 12.75 1.80
N PHE A 164 -11.86 12.40 3.08
CA PHE A 164 -12.33 11.13 3.63
C PHE A 164 -13.47 11.28 4.65
N ASP A 165 -14.16 12.42 4.65
CA ASP A 165 -15.30 12.70 5.54
C ASP A 165 -16.47 11.71 5.37
N PHE A 166 -16.55 11.08 4.21
CA PHE A 166 -17.53 10.04 3.90
C PHE A 166 -17.23 8.69 4.58
N LEU A 167 -16.03 8.49 5.15
CA LEU A 167 -15.73 7.34 5.99
C LEU A 167 -16.16 7.62 7.43
N LYS A 168 -17.09 6.81 7.94
CA LYS A 168 -17.74 7.04 9.24
C LYS A 168 -16.77 7.06 10.42
N ASN A 169 -15.76 6.19 10.41
CA ASN A 169 -14.87 5.95 11.56
C ASN A 169 -13.39 6.22 11.21
N ILE A 170 -13.09 7.36 10.56
CA ILE A 170 -11.71 7.75 10.28
C ILE A 170 -11.12 8.59 11.41
N ASN A 171 -9.97 8.16 11.92
CA ASN A 171 -9.14 8.83 12.91
C ASN A 171 -7.83 9.24 12.26
N LEU A 172 -7.45 10.51 12.43
CA LEU A 172 -6.21 11.06 11.88
C LEU A 172 -5.30 11.44 13.05
N ILE A 173 -4.07 10.93 13.04
CA ILE A 173 -3.03 11.34 13.96
C ILE A 173 -2.00 12.15 13.17
N LYS A 174 -1.90 13.43 13.54
CA LYS A 174 -0.83 14.29 13.04
C LYS A 174 0.43 14.07 13.85
N GLY A 175 1.51 13.62 13.21
CA GLY A 175 2.79 13.48 13.87
C GLY A 175 3.78 12.58 13.14
N SER A 176 4.98 12.53 13.71
CA SER A 176 6.09 11.70 13.25
C SER A 176 6.19 10.44 14.11
N ILE A 177 6.43 9.28 13.50
CA ILE A 177 6.76 8.05 14.24
C ILE A 177 8.28 8.07 14.45
N PRO A 178 8.77 8.22 15.71
CA PRO A 178 10.20 8.21 15.97
C PRO A 178 10.82 6.87 15.55
N ILE A 179 12.03 6.91 15.02
CA ILE A 179 12.84 5.70 14.82
C ILE A 179 13.39 5.32 16.21
N PRO A 180 13.13 4.09 16.71
CA PRO A 180 13.68 3.62 17.98
C PRO A 180 15.20 3.47 17.95
#